data_AF-A0A0E4FUE7-F1
#
_entry.id   AF-A0A0E4FUE7-F1
#
_cell.length_a   1.000
_cell.length_b   1.000
_cell.length_c   1.000
_cell.angle_alpha   90.00
_cell.angle_beta   90.00
_cell.angle_gamma   90.00
#
_symmetry.space_group_name_H-M   'P 1'
#
loop_
_entity.id
_entity.type
_entity.pdbx_description
1 polymer ?
#
loop_
_entity_poly.entity_id
_entity_poly.type
_entity_poly.pdbx_seq_one_letter_code
_entity_poly.pdbx_strand_id
1 'polypeptide(L)' 'MLIVGSSLMVYSGFRFVQAAAQRQIPIAAVNLGRTRADDLLTLKVEERCEAALAFLL' A
#
# COMPACT_ATOMS: atom_id res chain seq x y z
N MET A 1 -5.47 -5.89 -2.00
CA MET A 1 -4.83 -4.85 -2.87
C MET A 1 -3.42 -4.62 -2.37
N LEU A 2 -2.42 -4.51 -3.25
CA LEU A 2 -1.04 -4.24 -2.89
C LEU A 2 -0.60 -2.86 -3.41
N ILE A 3 -0.04 -2.03 -2.53
CA ILE A 3 0.55 -0.72 -2.84
C ILE A 3 2.07 -0.87 -2.77
N VAL A 4 2.79 -0.41 -3.78
CA VAL A 4 4.26 -0.51 -3.84
C VAL A 4 4.86 0.85 -4.13
N GLY A 5 5.70 1.37 -3.21
CA GLY A 5 6.49 2.58 -3.43
C GLY A 5 5.69 3.88 -3.65
N SER A 6 4.44 3.95 -3.20
CA SER A 6 3.60 5.15 -3.35
C SER A 6 3.24 5.74 -1.99
N SER A 7 3.40 7.06 -1.85
CA SER A 7 2.93 7.81 -0.68
C SER A 7 1.41 7.95 -0.64
N LEU A 8 0.73 7.75 -1.78
CA LEU A 8 -0.71 7.96 -1.95
C LEU A 8 -1.22 9.33 -1.51
N MET A 9 -0.35 10.35 -1.44
CA MET A 9 -0.77 11.70 -1.08
C MET A 9 -1.72 12.28 -2.14
N VAL A 10 -1.46 11.97 -3.42
CA VAL A 10 -2.31 12.38 -4.55
C VAL A 10 -3.58 11.51 -4.60
N TYR A 11 -4.73 12.18 -4.67
CA TYR A 11 -6.03 11.54 -4.60
C TYR A 11 -6.30 10.54 -5.74
N SER A 12 -5.69 10.75 -6.91
CA SER A 12 -5.88 9.89 -8.09
C SER A 12 -5.55 8.42 -7.83
N GLY A 13 -4.56 8.14 -6.96
CA GLY A 13 -4.25 6.81 -6.45
C GLY A 13 -5.02 6.46 -5.17
N PHE A 14 -5.13 7.40 -4.23
CA PHE A 14 -5.77 7.16 -2.93
C PHE A 14 -7.23 6.71 -3.03
N ARG A 15 -7.99 7.18 -4.04
CA ARG A 15 -9.39 6.79 -4.27
C ARG A 15 -9.58 5.26 -4.42
N PHE A 16 -8.57 4.56 -4.95
CA PHE A 16 -8.63 3.09 -5.09
C PHE A 16 -8.50 2.39 -3.74
N VAL A 17 -7.68 2.94 -2.84
CA VAL A 17 -7.54 2.45 -1.46
C VAL A 17 -8.85 2.62 -0.71
N GLN A 18 -9.49 3.78 -0.82
CA GLN A 18 -10.79 4.01 -0.19
C GLN A 18 -11.86 3.04 -0.71
N ALA A 19 -11.90 2.80 -2.03
CA ALA A 19 -12.82 1.82 -2.60
C ALA A 19 -12.54 0.38 -2.14
N ALA A 20 -11.26 0.00 -2.00
CA ALA A 20 -10.88 -1.30 -1.46
C ALA A 20 -11.30 -1.45 0.02
N ALA A 21 -11.06 -0.43 0.84
CA ALA A 21 -11.44 -0.41 2.25
C ALA A 21 -12.97 -0.50 2.42
N GLN A 22 -13.74 0.25 1.64
CA GLN A 22 -15.21 0.17 1.63
C GLN A 22 -15.72 -1.24 1.31
N ARG A 23 -15.01 -1.96 0.43
CA ARG A 23 -15.33 -3.34 0.05
C ARG A 23 -14.73 -4.40 0.98
N GLN A 24 -14.10 -3.97 2.08
CA GLN A 24 -13.43 -4.85 3.05
C GLN A 24 -12.34 -5.73 2.41
N ILE A 25 -11.71 -5.25 1.34
CA ILE A 25 -10.60 -5.94 0.70
C ILE A 25 -9.35 -5.65 1.54
N PRO A 26 -8.60 -6.66 2.03
CA PRO A 26 -7.35 -6.45 2.74
C PRO A 26 -6.36 -5.64 1.92
N ILE A 27 -5.72 -4.66 2.57
CA ILE A 27 -4.82 -3.70 1.92
C ILE A 27 -3.43 -3.87 2.53
N ALA A 28 -2.45 -4.16 1.68
CA ALA A 28 -1.05 -4.22 2.08
C ALA A 28 -0.24 -3.15 1.37
N ALA A 29 0.80 -2.64 2.02
CA ALA A 29 1.76 -1.73 1.41
C ALA A 29 3.20 -2.20 1.63
N VAL A 30 4.03 -2.06 0.61
CA VAL A 30 5.49 -2.12 0.68
C VAL A 30 6.03 -0.71 0.44
N ASN A 31 6.44 -0.04 1.51
CA ASN A 31 6.87 1.35 1.43
C ASN A 31 7.73 1.73 2.65
N LEU A 32 8.89 2.34 2.41
CA LEU A 32 9.79 2.83 3.47
C LEU A 32 9.23 4.03 4.23
N GLY A 33 8.41 4.84 3.57
CA GLY A 33 7.87 6.08 4.12
C GLY A 33 6.44 5.93 4.64
N ARG A 34 5.90 7.05 5.14
CA ARG A 34 4.47 7.19 5.45
C ARG A 34 3.64 7.10 4.17
N THR A 35 2.51 6.42 4.23
CA THR A 35 1.48 6.52 3.19
C THR A 35 0.25 7.24 3.74
N ARG A 36 -0.49 7.93 2.89
CA ARG A 36 -1.81 8.48 3.26
C ARG A 36 -2.80 7.38 3.69
N ALA A 37 -2.52 6.14 3.31
CA ALA A 37 -3.35 4.97 3.58
C ALA A 37 -2.99 4.23 4.86
N ASP A 38 -2.00 4.68 5.65
CA ASP A 38 -1.45 3.90 6.78
C ASP A 38 -2.54 3.42 7.75
N ASP A 39 -3.56 4.24 8.05
CA ASP A 39 -4.67 3.88 8.95
C ASP A 39 -5.67 2.87 8.35
N LEU A 40 -5.57 2.59 7.04
CA LEU A 40 -6.40 1.64 6.30
C LEU A 40 -5.66 0.34 5.97
N LEU A 41 -4.35 0.25 6.28
CA LEU A 41 -3.55 -0.93 5.94
C LEU A 41 -3.83 -2.07 6.92
N THR A 42 -4.01 -3.26 6.37
CA THR A 42 -3.97 -4.53 7.11
C THR A 42 -2.54 -4.95 7.42
N LEU A 43 -1.59 -4.61 6.53
CA LEU A 43 -0.17 -4.92 6.67
C LEU A 43 0.66 -3.80 6.02
N LYS A 44 1.74 -3.41 6.70
CA LYS A 44 2.79 -2.56 6.12
C LYS A 44 4.14 -3.25 6.24
N VAL A 45 4.83 -3.35 5.12
CA VAL A 45 6.21 -3.82 5.04
C VAL A 45 7.10 -2.60 4.78
N GLU A 46 7.93 -2.25 5.76
CA GLU A 46 8.81 -1.09 5.70
C GLU A 46 10.19 -1.50 5.16
N GLU A 47 10.24 -1.86 3.88
CA GLU A 47 11.47 -2.28 3.20
C GLU A 47 11.51 -1.77 1.75
N ARG A 48 12.69 -1.77 1.14
CA ARG A 48 12.86 -1.52 -0.29
C ARG A 48 12.04 -2.53 -1.08
N CYS A 49 11.23 -2.06 -2.04
CA CYS A 49 10.33 -2.96 -2.77
C CYS A 49 11.09 -4.04 -3.55
N GLU A 50 12.30 -3.74 -4.04
CA GLU A 50 13.15 -4.72 -4.72
C GLU A 50 13.48 -5.92 -3.82
N ALA A 51 13.83 -5.67 -2.55
CA ALA A 51 14.18 -6.72 -1.59
C ALA A 51 12.94 -7.43 -1.06
N ALA A 52 11.92 -6.67 -0.66
CA ALA A 52 10.69 -7.21 -0.08
C ALA A 52 9.91 -8.11 -1.05
N LEU A 53 10.05 -7.88 -2.37
CA LEU A 53 9.34 -8.63 -3.41
C LEU A 53 10.27 -9.58 -4.18
N ALA A 54 11.53 -9.76 -3.78
CA ALA A 54 12.52 -10.58 -4.50
C ALA A 54 12.12 -12.06 -4.62
N PHE A 55 11.14 -12.51 -3.85
CA PHE A 55 10.60 -13.87 -3.92
C PHE A 55 9.55 -14.05 -5.05
N LEU A 56 9.09 -12.95 -5.64
CA LEU A 56 8.21 -12.96 -6.81
C LEU A 56 9.09 -13.03 -8.07
N LEU A 57 8.83 -14.06 -8.88
CA LEU A 57 9.53 -14.45 -10.12
C LEU A 57 10.28 -13.34 -10.88
#